data_AF-A0A925H375-F1
#
_entry.id   AF-A0A925H375-F1
#
_cell.length_a   1.000
_cell.length_b   1.000
_cell.length_c   1.000
_cell.angle_alpha   90.00
_cell.angle_beta   90.00
_cell.angle_gamma   90.00
#
_symmetry.space_group_name_H-M   'P 1'
#
loop_
_entity.id
_entity.type
_entity.pdbx_description
1 polymer ?
#
loop_
_entity_poly.entity_id
_entity_poly.type
_entity_poly.pdbx_seq_one_letter_code
_entity_poly.pdbx_strand_id
1 'polypeptide(L)' 'MADETTQNKCARETCSCPAAKDSKYCCEECEDAAKVHMMEIGCTCHHADCK' A
#
# COMPACT_ATOMS: atom_id res chain seq x y z
N MET A 1 -3.23 -7.58 -25.84
CA MET A 1 -2.36 -7.25 -24.69
C MET A 1 -2.59 -5.79 -24.39
N ALA A 2 -3.35 -5.46 -23.36
CA ALA A 2 -3.49 -4.10 -22.82
C ALA A 2 -4.62 -4.13 -21.79
N ASP A 3 -4.26 -4.11 -20.50
CA ASP A 3 -5.01 -3.39 -19.47
C ASP A 3 -4.13 -3.31 -18.21
N GLU A 4 -2.93 -2.75 -18.37
CA GLU A 4 -2.00 -2.49 -17.26
C GLU A 4 -2.22 -1.07 -16.72
N THR A 5 -3.46 -0.61 -16.68
CA THR A 5 -3.84 0.58 -15.91
C THR A 5 -4.24 0.20 -14.49
N THR A 6 -3.63 -0.84 -13.93
CA THR A 6 -3.66 -1.03 -12.49
C THR A 6 -2.69 0.00 -11.95
N GLN A 7 -3.23 1.14 -11.52
CA GLN A 7 -2.48 2.09 -10.70
C GLN A 7 -1.78 1.25 -9.61
N ASN A 8 -0.46 1.09 -9.69
CA ASN A 8 0.35 0.43 -8.67
C ASN A 8 0.24 1.29 -7.43
N LYS A 9 -0.87 1.20 -6.72
CA LYS A 9 -1.08 1.77 -5.41
C LYS A 9 -0.97 0.65 -4.38
N CYS A 10 -0.63 1.04 -3.17
CA CYS A 10 -0.57 0.14 -2.04
C CYS A 10 -1.89 -0.63 -1.91
N ALA A 11 -1.82 -1.93 -1.64
CA ALA A 11 -2.99 -2.79 -1.47
C ALA A 11 -3.77 -2.49 -0.18
N ARG A 12 -3.23 -1.67 0.73
CA ARG A 12 -3.98 -1.12 1.86
C ARG A 12 -4.99 -0.11 1.34
N GLU A 13 -6.27 -0.35 1.59
CA GLU A 13 -7.37 0.54 1.19
C GLU A 13 -7.26 1.95 1.81
N THR A 14 -6.65 2.03 2.99
CA THR A 14 -6.35 3.28 3.73
C THR A 14 -5.03 3.93 3.29
N CYS A 15 -4.33 3.36 2.32
CA CYS A 15 -3.07 3.86 1.80
C CYS A 15 -3.22 4.31 0.35
N SER A 16 -2.89 5.57 0.09
CA SER A 16 -2.90 6.13 -1.26
C SER A 16 -1.52 6.11 -1.93
N CYS A 17 -0.50 5.55 -1.27
CA CYS A 17 0.87 5.52 -1.79
C CYS A 17 1.00 4.65 -3.03
N PRO A 18 1.97 4.93 -3.92
CA PRO A 18 2.35 4.00 -4.96
C PRO A 18 2.95 2.72 -4.35
N ALA A 19 2.53 1.57 -4.87
CA ALA A 19 3.14 0.28 -4.59
C ALA A 19 4.56 0.22 -5.14
N ALA A 20 5.46 -0.50 -4.46
CA ALA A 20 6.80 -0.71 -4.96
C ALA A 20 6.79 -1.54 -6.25
N LYS A 21 7.86 -1.43 -7.05
CA LYS A 21 7.95 -2.01 -8.41
C LYS A 21 7.70 -3.53 -8.48
N ASP A 22 7.93 -4.24 -7.38
CA ASP A 22 7.73 -5.69 -7.26
C ASP A 22 6.87 -6.07 -6.04
N SER A 23 6.17 -5.10 -5.43
CA SER A 23 5.33 -5.35 -4.26
C SER A 23 3.95 -4.74 -4.43
N LYS A 24 2.97 -5.38 -3.80
CA LYS A 24 1.60 -4.86 -3.70
C LYS A 24 1.50 -3.73 -2.68
N TYR A 25 2.55 -3.50 -1.88
CA TYR A 25 2.58 -2.50 -0.85
C TYR A 25 3.63 -1.45 -1.15
N CYS A 26 3.44 -0.24 -0.62
CA CYS A 26 4.42 0.84 -0.77
C CYS A 26 5.73 0.55 -0.02
N CYS A 27 5.65 -0.14 1.12
CA CYS A 27 6.77 -0.60 1.95
C CYS A 27 6.41 -1.87 2.72
N GLU A 28 7.41 -2.49 3.34
CA GLU A 28 7.25 -3.66 4.21
C GLU A 28 6.32 -3.39 5.40
N GLU A 29 6.29 -2.17 5.96
CA GLU A 29 5.34 -1.83 7.04
C GLU A 29 3.88 -1.96 6.61
N CYS A 30 3.54 -1.60 5.37
CA CYS A 30 2.18 -1.80 4.86
C CYS A 30 1.88 -3.27 4.60
N GLU A 31 2.87 -4.04 4.18
CA GLU A 31 2.73 -5.48 3.98
C GLU A 31 2.52 -6.20 5.31
N ASP A 32 3.29 -5.87 6.33
CA ASP A 32 3.17 -6.43 7.67
C ASP A 32 1.83 -6.04 8.29
N ALA A 33 1.48 -4.75 8.28
CA ALA A 33 0.19 -4.26 8.78
C ALA A 33 -1.02 -4.94 8.11
N ALA A 34 -0.91 -5.29 6.82
CA ALA A 34 -1.94 -6.06 6.13
C ALA A 34 -2.00 -7.54 6.58
N LYS A 35 -0.87 -8.14 6.97
CA LYS A 35 -0.81 -9.51 7.51
C LYS A 35 -1.38 -9.59 8.93
N VAL A 36 -1.17 -8.58 9.77
CA VAL A 36 -1.61 -8.62 11.18
C VAL A 36 -3.12 -8.42 11.36
N HIS A 37 -3.90 -8.22 10.29
CA HIS A 37 -5.34 -7.92 10.37
C HIS A 37 -5.66 -6.80 11.39
N MET A 38 -4.76 -5.83 11.57
CA MET A 38 -4.98 -4.68 12.43
C MET A 38 -5.94 -3.71 11.75
N MET A 39 -7.24 -3.98 11.90
CA MET A 39 -8.35 -3.22 11.29
C MET A 39 -8.48 -1.79 11.85
N GLU A 40 -7.79 -1.43 12.93
CA GLU A 40 -7.98 -0.16 13.62
C GLU A 40 -6.81 0.84 13.46
N ILE A 41 -5.68 0.43 12.87
CA ILE A 41 -4.52 1.31 12.71
C ILE A 41 -4.43 1.73 11.24
N GLY A 42 -4.62 3.03 10.99
CA GLY A 42 -4.53 3.66 9.66
C GLY A 42 -3.18 3.41 8.96
N CYS A 43 -2.96 3.96 7.75
CA CYS A 43 -1.65 3.79 7.11
C CYS A 43 -0.56 4.47 7.95
N THR A 44 0.35 3.66 8.50
CA THR A 44 1.56 4.12 9.20
C THR A 44 2.79 4.08 8.31
N CYS A 45 2.58 4.01 7.00
CA CYS A 45 3.63 3.96 6.00
C CYS A 45 4.57 5.19 6.00
N HIS A 46 4.24 6.25 6.76
CA HIS A 46 5.03 7.46 6.97
C HIS A 46 5.61 8.11 5.69
N HIS A 47 5.03 7.81 4.53
CA HIS A 47 5.40 8.45 3.28
C HIS A 47 4.92 9.89 3.31
N ALA A 48 5.78 10.81 2.85
CA ALA A 48 5.45 12.23 2.79
C ALA A 48 4.17 12.52 1.95
N ASP A 49 3.86 11.63 1.01
CA ASP A 49 2.67 11.69 0.15
C ASP A 49 1.45 10.93 0.71
N CYS A 50 1.62 10.14 1.78
CA CYS A 50 0.50 9.48 2.44
C CYS A 50 -0.18 10.44 3.42
N LYS A 51 -1.23 11.12 2.95
CA LYS A 51 -2.15 11.89 3.80
C LYS A 51 -3.34 11.07 4.26
#